data_AF-A0A3D3R561-F1
#
_entry.id   AF-A0A3D3R561-F1
#
_cell.length_a   1.000
_cell.length_b   1.000
_cell.length_c   1.000
_cell.angle_alpha   90.00
_cell.angle_beta   90.00
_cell.angle_gamma   90.00
#
_symmetry.space_group_name_H-M   'P 1'
#
loop_
_entity.id
_entity.type
_entity.pdbx_description
1 polymer ?
#
loop_
_entity_poly.entity_id
_entity_poly.type
_entity_poly.pdbx_seq_one_letter_code
_entity_poly.pdbx_strand_id
1 'polypeptide(L)'
;PALVGLDPRFDWLPADIISNANRNHHTQAEIVAAAFEEFCLRIIDVVAPLVPAVKPQAAFFEEWGPAGCAALQRVTLKAREAGLVVICDAKRGDIGSTAEAY
;
A
#
# COMPACT_ATOMS: atom_id res chain seq x y z
N PRO A 1 -0.66 12.25 -19.06
CA PRO A 1 0.10 11.65 -17.94
C PRO A 1 -0.71 10.50 -17.33
N ALA A 2 -0.07 9.40 -16.91
CA ALA A 2 -0.75 8.25 -16.32
C ALA A 2 -0.57 8.24 -14.79
N LEU A 3 -1.43 7.51 -14.09
CA LEU A 3 -1.33 7.24 -12.66
C LEU A 3 -1.48 5.74 -12.43
N VAL A 4 -0.68 5.16 -11.54
CA VAL A 4 -0.73 3.74 -11.20
C VAL A 4 -1.46 3.53 -9.87
N GLY A 5 -2.48 2.67 -9.86
CA GLY A 5 -3.16 2.24 -8.63
C GLY A 5 -2.35 1.16 -7.90
N LEU A 6 -2.30 1.24 -6.56
CA LEU A 6 -1.71 0.22 -5.70
C LEU A 6 -2.82 -0.41 -4.85
N ASP A 7 -3.48 -1.40 -5.45
CA ASP A 7 -4.72 -2.02 -4.94
C ASP A 7 -4.49 -3.54 -4.76
N PRO A 8 -3.53 -3.98 -3.92
CA PRO A 8 -3.10 -5.38 -3.85
C PRO A 8 -4.22 -6.30 -3.34
N ARG A 9 -4.28 -7.51 -3.91
CA ARG A 9 -5.15 -8.60 -3.47
C ARG A 9 -4.29 -9.81 -3.20
N PHE A 10 -4.41 -10.40 -2.02
CA PHE A 10 -3.50 -11.46 -1.57
C PHE A 10 -3.43 -12.63 -2.55
N ASP A 11 -4.58 -13.10 -3.06
CA ASP A 11 -4.67 -14.23 -3.98
C ASP A 11 -4.14 -13.93 -5.40
N TRP A 12 -3.82 -12.67 -5.70
CA TRP A 12 -3.24 -12.25 -6.99
C TRP A 12 -1.74 -11.99 -6.89
N LEU A 13 -1.15 -12.09 -5.70
CA LEU A 13 0.26 -11.82 -5.52
C LEU A 13 1.12 -12.97 -6.07
N PRO A 14 2.33 -12.66 -6.54
CA PRO A 14 3.33 -13.67 -6.86
C PRO A 14 3.57 -14.65 -5.71
N ALA A 15 3.67 -15.94 -6.05
CA ALA A 15 3.82 -17.02 -5.07
C ALA A 15 5.10 -16.89 -4.23
N ASP A 16 6.17 -16.30 -4.77
CA ASP A 16 7.41 -16.02 -4.03
C ASP A 16 7.19 -15.03 -2.90
N ILE A 17 6.42 -13.95 -3.13
CA ILE A 17 6.09 -12.94 -2.13
C ILE A 17 5.23 -13.55 -1.02
N ILE A 18 4.18 -14.30 -1.40
CA ILE A 18 3.32 -15.00 -0.45
C ILE A 18 4.14 -15.97 0.41
N SER A 19 5.00 -16.77 -0.23
CA SER A 19 5.84 -17.74 0.47
C SER A 19 6.83 -17.07 1.42
N ASN A 20 7.38 -15.91 1.03
CA ASN A 20 8.29 -15.14 1.87
C ASN A 20 7.58 -14.59 3.11
N ALA A 21 6.41 -13.97 2.93
CA ALA A 21 5.63 -13.43 4.05
C ALA A 21 5.23 -14.53 5.06
N ASN A 22 4.79 -15.70 4.57
CA ASN A 22 4.44 -16.84 5.42
C ASN A 22 5.62 -17.39 6.25
N ARG A 23 6.86 -17.28 5.76
CA ARG A 23 8.04 -17.75 6.51
C ARG A 23 8.43 -16.84 7.65
N ASN A 24 8.18 -15.54 7.51
CA ASN A 24 8.73 -14.51 8.40
C ASN A 24 7.71 -13.93 9.39
N HIS A 25 6.44 -14.30 9.26
CA HIS A 25 5.34 -13.77 10.07
C HIS A 25 4.41 -14.89 10.53
N HIS A 26 3.70 -14.66 11.64
CA HIS A 26 2.91 -15.70 12.30
C HIS A 26 1.41 -15.42 12.27
N THR A 27 1.00 -14.15 12.22
CA THR A 27 -0.42 -13.80 12.12
C THR A 27 -0.82 -13.53 10.67
N GLN A 28 -2.07 -13.83 10.33
CA GLN A 28 -2.59 -13.57 8.98
C GLN A 28 -2.45 -12.09 8.60
N ALA A 29 -2.72 -11.17 9.53
CA ALA A 29 -2.62 -9.74 9.28
C ALA A 29 -1.18 -9.30 8.95
N GLU A 30 -0.18 -9.80 9.67
CA GLU A 30 1.22 -9.50 9.38
C GLU A 30 1.67 -10.12 8.05
N ILE A 31 1.27 -11.36 7.77
CA ILE A 31 1.59 -12.05 6.51
C ILE A 31 1.04 -11.25 5.32
N VAL A 32 -0.23 -10.85 5.35
CA VAL A 32 -0.84 -10.13 4.23
C VAL A 32 -0.25 -8.72 4.12
N ALA A 33 -0.07 -8.01 5.23
CA ALA A 33 0.53 -6.67 5.23
C ALA A 33 1.96 -6.67 4.66
N ALA A 34 2.80 -7.63 5.07
CA ALA A 34 4.15 -7.77 4.55
C ALA A 34 4.17 -8.10 3.05
N ALA A 35 3.27 -8.99 2.60
CA ALA A 35 3.15 -9.32 1.18
C ALA A 35 2.67 -8.12 0.34
N PHE A 36 1.72 -7.34 0.87
CA PHE A 36 1.19 -6.14 0.21
C PHE A 36 2.28 -5.07 0.06
N GLU A 37 3.02 -4.83 1.13
CA GLU A 37 4.17 -3.93 1.13
C GLU A 37 5.21 -4.36 0.12
N GLU A 38 5.74 -5.59 0.21
CA GLU A 38 6.77 -6.08 -0.68
C GLU A 38 6.35 -5.94 -2.16
N PHE A 39 5.10 -6.32 -2.48
CA PHE A 39 4.57 -6.17 -3.82
C PHE A 39 4.49 -4.70 -4.26
N CYS A 40 3.93 -3.81 -3.44
CA CYS A 40 3.80 -2.39 -3.78
C CYS A 40 5.15 -1.69 -3.93
N LEU A 41 6.13 -2.00 -3.08
CA LEU A 41 7.49 -1.46 -3.18
C LEU A 41 8.14 -1.85 -4.52
N ARG A 42 8.01 -3.12 -4.93
CA ARG A 42 8.48 -3.59 -6.25
C ARG A 42 7.79 -2.87 -7.41
N ILE A 43 6.48 -2.61 -7.32
CA ILE A 43 5.75 -1.83 -8.33
C ILE A 43 6.28 -0.41 -8.39
N ILE A 44 6.47 0.25 -7.24
CA ILE A 44 7.00 1.62 -7.17
C ILE A 44 8.36 1.72 -7.86
N ASP A 45 9.28 0.79 -7.59
CA ASP A 45 10.61 0.79 -8.20
C ASP A 45 10.55 0.74 -9.75
N VAL A 46 9.56 0.02 -10.30
CA VAL A 46 9.37 -0.10 -11.75
C VAL A 46 8.70 1.13 -12.35
N VAL A 47 7.68 1.67 -11.68
CA VAL A 47 6.83 2.72 -12.27
C VAL A 47 7.33 4.13 -12.01
N ALA A 48 8.18 4.34 -10.99
CA ALA A 48 8.69 5.66 -10.62
C ALA A 48 9.27 6.49 -11.80
N PRO A 49 10.08 5.93 -12.72
CA PRO A 49 10.58 6.70 -13.86
C PRO A 49 9.55 6.91 -14.98
N LEU A 50 8.37 6.28 -14.90
CA LEU A 50 7.39 6.21 -15.99
C LEU A 50 6.13 7.06 -15.73
N VAL A 51 5.78 7.28 -14.47
CA VAL A 51 4.55 8.00 -14.09
C VAL A 51 4.82 9.10 -13.07
N PRO A 52 4.05 10.20 -13.09
CA PRO A 52 4.18 11.25 -12.09
C PRO A 52 3.61 10.88 -10.72
N ALA A 53 2.74 9.87 -10.64
CA ALA A 53 1.93 9.62 -9.45
C ALA A 53 1.51 8.17 -9.27
N VAL A 54 1.30 7.79 -8.00
CA VAL A 54 0.68 6.53 -7.58
C VAL A 54 -0.50 6.80 -6.64
N LYS A 55 -1.45 5.85 -6.60
CA LYS A 55 -2.65 5.94 -5.77
C LYS A 55 -2.89 4.65 -4.98
N PRO A 56 -2.32 4.50 -3.77
CA PRO A 56 -2.69 3.39 -2.90
C PRO A 56 -4.15 3.48 -2.45
N GLN A 57 -4.85 2.34 -2.48
CA GLN A 57 -6.22 2.23 -1.98
C GLN A 57 -6.22 1.80 -0.52
N ALA A 58 -6.59 2.72 0.38
CA ALA A 58 -6.46 2.52 1.81
C ALA A 58 -7.23 1.28 2.32
N ALA A 59 -8.40 1.00 1.75
CA ALA A 59 -9.26 -0.11 2.18
C ALA A 59 -8.55 -1.48 2.19
N PHE A 60 -7.70 -1.78 1.20
CA PHE A 60 -6.97 -3.05 1.15
C PHE A 60 -5.96 -3.19 2.28
N PHE A 61 -5.43 -2.08 2.78
CA PHE A 61 -4.49 -2.07 3.89
C PHE A 61 -5.23 -2.06 5.23
N GLU A 62 -6.23 -1.20 5.39
CA GLU A 62 -6.98 -1.03 6.65
C GLU A 62 -7.73 -2.29 7.09
N GLU A 63 -8.14 -3.15 6.15
CA GLU A 63 -8.73 -4.47 6.45
C GLU A 63 -7.83 -5.35 7.35
N TRP A 64 -6.51 -5.15 7.27
CA TRP A 64 -5.52 -5.89 8.06
C TRP A 64 -5.07 -5.15 9.33
N GLY A 65 -5.86 -4.17 9.77
CA GLY A 65 -5.67 -3.47 11.03
C GLY A 65 -4.31 -2.76 11.13
N PRO A 66 -3.70 -2.71 12.34
CA PRO A 66 -2.47 -1.95 12.56
C PRO A 66 -1.30 -2.36 11.64
N ALA A 67 -1.17 -3.65 11.33
CA ALA A 67 -0.11 -4.15 10.45
C ALA A 67 -0.27 -3.61 9.01
N GLY A 68 -1.50 -3.65 8.50
CA GLY A 68 -1.84 -3.10 7.19
C GLY A 68 -1.67 -1.58 7.12
N CYS A 69 -2.11 -0.85 8.14
CA CYS A 69 -1.88 0.61 8.23
C CYS A 69 -0.37 0.94 8.22
N ALA A 70 0.46 0.17 8.91
CA ALA A 70 1.91 0.34 8.89
C ALA A 70 2.52 0.04 7.51
N ALA A 71 2.01 -0.98 6.80
CA ALA A 71 2.40 -1.26 5.41
C ALA A 71 2.01 -0.10 4.47
N LEU A 72 0.81 0.45 4.58
CA LEU A 72 0.37 1.63 3.81
C LEU A 72 1.28 2.84 4.04
N GLN A 73 1.68 3.07 5.29
CA GLN A 73 2.65 4.12 5.63
C GLN A 73 3.99 3.91 4.92
N ARG A 74 4.55 2.69 4.95
CA ARG A 74 5.84 2.37 4.30
C ARG A 74 5.77 2.46 2.78
N VAL A 75 4.68 2.00 2.16
CA VAL A 75 4.42 2.15 0.72
C VAL A 75 4.34 3.63 0.33
N THR A 76 3.63 4.44 1.12
CA THR A 76 3.51 5.88 0.89
C THR A 76 4.87 6.57 0.99
N LEU A 77 5.67 6.23 2.01
CA LEU A 77 7.00 6.80 2.19
C LEU A 77 7.91 6.46 1.02
N LYS A 78 8.00 5.19 0.61
CA LYS A 78 8.80 4.77 -0.54
C LYS A 78 8.43 5.52 -1.82
N ALA A 79 7.14 5.66 -2.10
CA ALA A 79 6.69 6.38 -3.30
C ALA A 79 7.11 7.85 -3.28
N ARG A 80 7.02 8.51 -2.12
CA ARG A 80 7.49 9.90 -1.95
C ARG A 80 9.00 10.02 -2.11
N GLU A 81 9.77 9.09 -1.54
CA GLU A 81 11.23 9.03 -1.69
C GLU A 81 11.65 8.81 -3.16
N ALA A 82 10.83 8.08 -3.92
CA ALA A 82 11.00 7.90 -5.36
C ALA A 82 10.59 9.12 -6.21
N GLY A 83 10.18 10.23 -5.57
CA GLY A 83 9.80 11.47 -6.25
C GLY A 83 8.37 11.49 -6.83
N LEU A 84 7.52 10.53 -6.44
CA LEU A 84 6.15 10.42 -6.94
C LEU A 84 5.18 11.26 -6.11
N VAL A 85 4.18 11.83 -6.79
CA VAL A 85 2.98 12.33 -6.10
C VAL A 85 2.18 11.11 -5.60
N VAL A 86 1.78 11.13 -4.34
CA VAL A 86 0.99 10.05 -3.74
C VAL A 86 -0.42 10.56 -3.44
N ILE A 87 -1.42 9.85 -3.96
CA ILE A 87 -2.84 10.09 -3.69
C ILE A 87 -3.37 8.93 -2.86
N CYS A 88 -3.57 9.12 -1.55
CA CYS A 88 -4.22 8.11 -0.74
C CYS A 88 -5.71 8.06 -1.06
N ASP A 89 -6.16 7.01 -1.75
CA ASP A 89 -7.57 6.81 -2.05
C ASP A 89 -8.24 6.15 -0.84
N ALA A 90 -8.69 7.00 0.09
CA ALA A 90 -9.33 6.59 1.33
C ALA A 90 -10.83 6.91 1.38
N LYS A 91 -11.35 7.68 0.41
CA LYS A 91 -12.76 8.09 0.31
C LYS A 91 -13.32 8.66 1.63
N ARG A 92 -12.48 9.33 2.42
CA ARG A 92 -12.88 9.92 3.70
C ARG A 92 -13.85 11.08 3.47
N GLY A 93 -14.86 11.17 4.31
CA GLY A 93 -15.84 12.25 4.30
C GLY A 93 -16.52 12.32 5.66
N ASP A 94 -16.48 13.50 6.28
CA ASP A 94 -17.03 13.73 7.62
C ASP A 94 -17.27 15.25 7.82
N ILE A 95 -17.86 15.64 8.94
CA ILE A 95 -18.03 17.06 9.31
C ILE A 95 -16.68 17.72 9.58
N GLY A 96 -16.62 19.06 9.49
CA GLY A 96 -15.36 19.81 9.47
C GLY A 96 -14.34 19.43 10.55
N SER A 97 -14.76 19.40 11.83
CA SER A 97 -13.85 19.06 12.93
C SER A 97 -13.31 17.63 12.86
N THR A 98 -14.09 16.69 12.32
CA THR A 98 -13.63 15.30 12.14
C THR A 98 -12.75 15.18 10.90
N ALA A 99 -13.05 15.95 9.85
CA ALA A 99 -12.28 15.95 8.61
C ALA A 99 -10.83 16.44 8.82
N GLU A 100 -10.57 17.29 9.82
CA GLU A 100 -9.22 17.71 10.22
C GLU A 100 -8.35 16.56 10.78
N ALA A 101 -8.97 15.47 11.23
CA ALA A 101 -8.26 14.31 11.78
C ALA A 101 -7.87 13.27 10.71
N TYR A 102 -8.32 13.43 9.46
CA TYR A 102 -7.89 12.63 8.31
C TYR A 102 -6.61 13.19 7.68
#